data_AF-A0AAQ2XLQ5-F1
#
_entry.id   AF-A0AAQ2XLQ5-F1
#
_cell.length_a   1.000
_cell.length_b   1.000
_cell.length_c   1.000
_cell.angle_alpha   90.00
_cell.angle_beta   90.00
_cell.angle_gamma   90.00
#
_symmetry.space_group_name_H-M   'P 1'
#
loop_
_entity.id
_entity.type
_entity.pdbx_description
1 polymer ?
#
loop_
_entity_poly.entity_id
_entity_poly.type
_entity_poly.pdbx_seq_one_letter_code
_entity_poly.pdbx_strand_id
1 'polypeptide(L)'
;MDAFLEKYSFFLTPTTAQTAPEVSHQFINESMRAKMRRISELSSRERTDLVYEFFMPSLAATPFTQQANLMGNPAISPPVHIASNGLPLGVQFVAKKGREDLLLKMGRLFEQNGRFRII
;
A
#
# COMPACT_ATOMS: atom_id res chain seq x y z
N MET A 1 4.32 15.30 6.39
CA MET A 1 5.35 14.44 5.78
C MET A 1 6.59 15.25 5.42
N ASP A 2 6.45 16.36 4.69
CA ASP A 2 7.61 17.17 4.28
C ASP A 2 8.50 17.62 5.45
N ALA A 3 7.93 18.21 6.51
CA ALA A 3 8.69 18.58 7.70
C ALA A 3 9.40 17.41 8.38
N PHE A 4 8.84 16.19 8.31
CA PHE A 4 9.50 14.98 8.81
C PHE A 4 10.69 14.61 7.93
N LEU A 5 10.53 14.69 6.61
CA LEU A 5 11.54 14.34 5.62
C LEU A 5 12.62 15.42 5.43
N GLU A 6 12.45 16.62 5.99
CA GLU A 6 13.55 17.57 6.18
C GLU A 6 14.52 17.10 7.28
N LYS A 7 14.00 16.39 8.29
CA LYS A 7 14.78 15.92 9.44
C LYS A 7 15.31 14.50 9.25
N TYR A 8 14.56 13.63 8.59
CA TYR A 8 14.89 12.22 8.39
C TYR A 8 14.94 11.88 6.90
N SER A 9 15.91 11.06 6.50
CA SER A 9 16.06 10.68 5.09
C SER A 9 14.92 9.80 4.56
N PHE A 10 14.32 8.99 5.44
CA PHE A 10 13.25 8.07 5.08
C PHE A 10 12.16 8.04 6.14
N PHE A 11 10.93 7.84 5.70
CA PHE A 11 9.84 7.31 6.51
C PHE A 11 9.69 5.81 6.20
N LEU A 12 9.67 4.97 7.24
CA LEU A 12 9.70 3.51 7.11
C LEU A 12 8.40 2.90 7.64
N THR A 13 7.82 2.00 6.86
CA THR A 13 6.59 1.25 7.20
C THR A 13 6.68 -0.17 6.66
N PRO A 14 5.92 -1.16 7.17
CA PRO A 14 5.57 -2.32 6.36
C PRO A 14 4.94 -1.84 5.05
N THR A 15 5.15 -2.53 3.92
CA THR A 15 4.49 -2.13 2.68
C THR A 15 2.98 -2.39 2.71
N THR A 16 2.59 -3.55 3.24
CA THR A 16 1.20 -3.99 3.40
C THR A 16 0.94 -4.39 4.85
N ALA A 17 -0.32 -4.45 5.27
CA ALA A 17 -0.69 -4.87 6.62
C ALA A 17 -0.61 -6.40 6.80
N GLN A 18 -0.70 -7.13 5.70
CA GLN A 18 -0.72 -8.59 5.67
C GLN A 18 -0.07 -9.11 4.38
N THR A 19 0.12 -10.42 4.31
CA THR A 19 0.55 -11.10 3.07
C THR A 19 -0.55 -11.04 2.01
N ALA A 20 -0.21 -11.45 0.78
CA ALA A 20 -1.17 -11.45 -0.32
C ALA A 20 -2.43 -12.26 0.06
N PRO A 21 -3.64 -11.72 -0.14
CA PRO A 21 -4.86 -12.48 0.06
C PRO A 21 -4.98 -13.59 -0.99
N GLU A 22 -5.81 -14.59 -0.70
CA GLU A 22 -6.15 -15.61 -1.70
C GLU A 22 -6.87 -14.99 -2.91
N VAL A 23 -6.74 -15.62 -4.08
CA VAL A 23 -7.49 -15.24 -5.29
C VAL A 23 -9.00 -15.34 -5.08
N SER A 24 -9.44 -16.24 -4.19
CA SER A 24 -10.83 -16.41 -3.77
C SER A 24 -11.37 -15.27 -2.89
N HIS A 25 -10.49 -14.43 -2.33
CA HIS A 25 -10.88 -13.39 -1.39
C HIS A 25 -11.68 -12.28 -2.08
N GLN A 26 -12.89 -12.04 -1.61
CA GLN A 26 -13.78 -11.03 -2.16
C GLN A 26 -13.79 -9.77 -1.30
N PHE A 27 -13.16 -8.70 -1.80
CA PHE A 27 -13.31 -7.36 -1.22
C PHE A 27 -14.68 -6.73 -1.53
N ILE A 28 -15.34 -7.19 -2.59
CA ILE A 28 -16.62 -6.69 -3.06
C ILE A 28 -17.68 -7.78 -2.91
N ASN A 29 -18.59 -7.62 -1.95
CA ASN A 29 -19.70 -8.53 -1.74
C ASN A 29 -20.86 -8.29 -2.74
N GLU A 30 -21.80 -9.24 -2.85
CA GLU A 30 -22.89 -9.16 -3.84
C GLU A 30 -23.88 -8.02 -3.56
N SER A 31 -24.11 -7.67 -2.28
CA SER A 31 -24.96 -6.52 -1.91
C SER A 31 -24.37 -5.22 -2.47
N MET A 32 -23.06 -5.01 -2.27
CA MET A 32 -22.35 -3.86 -2.79
C MET A 32 -22.38 -3.83 -4.33
N ARG A 33 -22.18 -4.99 -4.98
CA ARG A 33 -22.27 -5.12 -6.44
C ARG A 33 -23.67 -4.74 -6.95
N ALA A 34 -24.73 -5.15 -6.27
CA ALA A 34 -26.10 -4.78 -6.60
C ALA A 34 -26.33 -3.26 -6.45
N LYS A 35 -25.82 -2.63 -5.38
CA LYS A 35 -25.87 -1.17 -5.19
C LYS A 35 -25.11 -0.43 -6.31
N MET A 36 -23.93 -0.91 -6.70
CA MET A 36 -23.12 -0.31 -7.78
C MET A 36 -23.84 -0.34 -9.14
N ARG A 37 -24.57 -1.43 -9.46
CA ARG A 37 -25.36 -1.53 -10.70
C ARG A 37 -26.47 -0.47 -10.79
N ARG A 38 -26.96 0.02 -9.65
CA ARG A 38 -28.06 1.00 -9.54
C ARG A 38 -27.61 2.32 -8.91
N ILE A 39 -26.32 2.67 -9.05
CA ILE A 39 -25.73 3.82 -8.35
C ILE A 39 -26.41 5.16 -8.69
N SER A 40 -26.95 5.29 -9.90
CA SER A 40 -27.70 6.47 -10.34
C SER A 40 -29.00 6.68 -9.54
N GLU A 41 -29.58 5.61 -9.00
CA GLU A 41 -30.83 5.64 -8.22
C GLU A 41 -30.58 5.96 -6.75
N LEU A 42 -29.33 5.83 -6.27
CA LEU A 42 -28.95 6.12 -4.89
C LEU A 42 -28.91 7.64 -4.63
N SER A 43 -29.24 8.05 -3.41
CA SER A 43 -29.03 9.40 -2.92
C SER A 43 -27.54 9.74 -2.82
N SER A 44 -27.20 11.04 -2.75
CA SER A 44 -25.81 11.48 -2.59
C SER A 44 -25.11 10.90 -1.35
N ARG A 45 -25.88 10.68 -0.27
CA ARG A 45 -25.36 10.06 0.96
C ARG A 45 -25.08 8.58 0.74
N GLU A 46 -26.03 7.84 0.19
CA GLU A 46 -25.85 6.41 -0.11
C GLU A 46 -24.71 6.15 -1.10
N ARG A 47 -24.50 7.03 -2.08
CA ARG A 47 -23.34 6.95 -2.98
C ARG A 47 -22.03 7.16 -2.23
N THR A 48 -21.98 8.13 -1.32
CA THR A 48 -20.80 8.37 -0.49
C THR A 48 -20.52 7.17 0.41
N ASP A 49 -21.54 6.63 1.07
CA ASP A 49 -21.43 5.44 1.93
C ASP A 49 -20.95 4.23 1.12
N LEU A 50 -21.46 4.04 -0.10
CA LEU A 50 -21.02 2.99 -1.02
C LEU A 50 -19.55 3.13 -1.42
N VAL A 51 -19.06 4.35 -1.65
CA VAL A 51 -17.65 4.62 -1.92
C VAL A 51 -16.79 4.18 -0.73
N TYR A 52 -17.17 4.55 0.49
CA TYR A 52 -16.44 4.10 1.68
C TYR A 52 -16.49 2.57 1.83
N GLU A 53 -17.67 1.95 1.71
CA GLU A 53 -17.83 0.49 1.79
C GLU A 53 -16.92 -0.24 0.79
N PHE A 54 -16.79 0.31 -0.42
CA PHE A 54 -15.95 -0.25 -1.47
C PHE A 54 -14.45 -0.15 -1.17
N PHE A 55 -13.97 1.02 -0.74
CA PHE A 55 -12.54 1.25 -0.58
C PHE A 55 -11.98 0.68 0.73
N MET A 56 -12.74 0.76 1.84
CA MET A 56 -12.20 0.48 3.18
C MET A 56 -11.54 -0.89 3.34
N PRO A 57 -12.10 -2.02 2.86
CA PRO A 57 -11.47 -3.33 2.98
C PRO A 57 -10.11 -3.40 2.26
N SER A 58 -10.02 -2.85 1.04
CA SER A 58 -8.77 -2.85 0.27
C SER A 58 -7.71 -1.94 0.91
N LEU A 59 -8.13 -0.77 1.41
CA LEU A 59 -7.25 0.17 2.11
C LEU A 59 -6.72 -0.42 3.42
N ALA A 60 -7.51 -1.23 4.14
CA ALA A 60 -7.05 -1.92 5.33
C ALA A 60 -5.95 -2.95 5.02
N ALA A 61 -5.96 -3.57 3.83
CA ALA A 61 -4.91 -4.50 3.41
C ALA A 61 -3.60 -3.78 3.02
N THR A 62 -3.69 -2.57 2.45
CA THR A 62 -2.54 -1.76 2.02
C THR A 62 -2.57 -0.34 2.60
N PRO A 63 -2.55 -0.17 3.93
CA PRO A 63 -2.85 1.12 4.56
C PRO A 63 -1.72 2.15 4.40
N PHE A 64 -0.50 1.68 4.12
CA PHE A 64 0.70 2.52 4.14
C PHE A 64 1.05 3.12 2.77
N THR A 65 0.48 2.63 1.68
CA THR A 65 0.87 3.04 0.32
C THR A 65 0.18 4.32 -0.15
N GLN A 66 -1.03 4.59 0.34
CA GLN A 66 -1.82 5.76 -0.09
C GLN A 66 -1.15 7.09 0.21
N GLN A 67 -0.34 7.16 1.27
CA GLN A 67 0.39 8.38 1.61
C GLN A 67 1.32 8.82 0.49
N ALA A 68 2.01 7.88 -0.18
CA ALA A 68 2.88 8.19 -1.31
C ALA A 68 2.08 8.65 -2.54
N ASN A 69 0.94 8.00 -2.83
CA ASN A 69 0.05 8.38 -3.94
C ASN A 69 -0.52 9.80 -3.78
N LEU A 70 -1.03 10.12 -2.59
CA LEU A 70 -1.69 11.40 -2.32
C LEU A 70 -0.71 12.56 -2.27
N MET A 71 0.47 12.35 -1.69
CA MET A 71 1.47 13.41 -1.52
C MET A 71 2.43 13.51 -2.70
N GLY A 72 2.58 12.46 -3.49
CA GLY A 72 3.55 12.37 -4.59
C GLY A 72 5.00 12.19 -4.11
N ASN A 73 5.20 11.66 -2.90
CA ASN A 73 6.54 11.27 -2.44
C ASN A 73 6.97 9.98 -3.15
N PRO A 74 8.24 9.87 -3.60
CA PRO A 74 8.72 8.60 -4.13
C PRO A 74 8.82 7.56 -3.01
N ALA A 75 8.54 6.30 -3.35
CA ALA A 75 8.60 5.17 -2.42
C ALA A 75 9.10 3.90 -3.14
N ILE A 76 9.76 3.01 -2.40
CA ILE A 76 10.17 1.67 -2.87
C ILE A 76 9.83 0.61 -1.83
N SER A 77 9.54 -0.61 -2.27
CA SER A 77 9.29 -1.78 -1.41
C SER A 77 10.29 -2.91 -1.70
N PRO A 78 11.42 -2.99 -0.98
CA PRO A 78 12.31 -4.14 -1.05
C PRO A 78 11.67 -5.37 -0.39
N PRO A 79 11.79 -6.58 -0.96
CA PRO A 79 11.27 -7.81 -0.37
C PRO A 79 12.25 -8.31 0.71
N VAL A 80 11.87 -8.28 1.99
CA VAL A 80 12.83 -8.48 3.10
C VAL A 80 12.48 -9.66 4.00
N HIS A 81 11.31 -10.26 3.82
CA HIS A 81 10.83 -11.34 4.68
C HIS A 81 9.92 -12.31 3.93
N ILE A 82 9.96 -13.59 4.31
CA ILE A 82 8.95 -14.59 3.96
C ILE A 82 8.19 -14.91 5.24
N ALA A 83 6.87 -14.67 5.24
CA ALA A 83 6.02 -14.93 6.38
C ALA A 83 5.85 -16.45 6.61
N SER A 84 5.28 -16.82 7.76
CA SER A 84 5.07 -18.23 8.15
C SER A 84 4.19 -19.02 7.17
N ASN A 85 3.35 -18.35 6.37
CA ASN A 85 2.53 -18.95 5.32
C ASN A 85 3.26 -19.05 3.96
N GLY A 86 4.56 -18.78 3.91
CA GLY A 86 5.38 -18.88 2.69
C GLY A 86 5.25 -17.70 1.73
N LEU A 87 4.49 -16.65 2.08
CA LEU A 87 4.29 -15.49 1.21
C LEU A 87 5.27 -14.34 1.55
N PRO A 88 5.75 -13.58 0.55
CA PRO A 88 6.70 -12.50 0.76
C PRO A 88 6.06 -11.27 1.42
N LEU A 89 6.86 -10.56 2.21
CA LEU A 89 6.55 -9.25 2.80
C LEU A 89 7.67 -8.26 2.51
N GLY A 90 7.26 -7.02 2.19
CA GLY A 90 8.14 -5.90 1.94
C GLY A 90 8.14 -4.87 3.06
N VAL A 91 9.19 -4.07 3.09
CA VAL A 91 9.24 -2.82 3.88
C VAL A 91 9.21 -1.65 2.91
N GLN A 92 8.35 -0.66 3.16
CA GLN A 92 8.24 0.53 2.32
C GLN A 92 9.13 1.64 2.88
N PHE A 93 10.06 2.11 2.05
CA PHE A 93 10.81 3.36 2.28
C PHE A 93 10.15 4.47 1.47
N VAL A 94 9.82 5.57 2.12
CA VAL A 94 9.34 6.80 1.48
C VAL A 94 10.39 7.88 1.66
N ALA A 95 10.78 8.56 0.57
CA ALA A 95 11.75 9.65 0.60
C ALA A 95 11.11 11.01 0.23
N LYS A 96 11.86 12.08 0.43
CA LYS A 96 11.47 13.42 -0.04
C LYS A 96 11.35 13.41 -1.57
N LYS A 97 10.45 14.25 -2.10
CA LYS A 97 10.32 14.45 -3.56
C LYS A 97 11.68 14.77 -4.18
N GLY A 98 11.98 14.15 -5.33
CA GLY A 98 13.26 14.31 -6.04
C GLY A 98 14.43 13.56 -5.42
N ARG A 99 14.20 12.69 -4.43
CA ARG A 99 15.23 11.86 -3.75
C ARG A 99 15.10 10.37 -4.06
N GLU A 100 14.68 10.04 -5.27
CA GLU A 100 14.71 8.68 -5.83
C GLU A 100 16.13 8.09 -5.77
N ASP A 101 17.16 8.94 -5.84
CA ASP A 101 18.56 8.54 -5.67
C ASP A 101 18.81 7.81 -4.34
N LEU A 102 18.18 8.28 -3.25
CA LEU A 102 18.31 7.67 -1.93
C LEU A 102 17.60 6.32 -1.88
N LEU A 103 16.41 6.22 -2.48
CA LEU A 103 15.64 4.97 -2.52
C LEU A 103 16.36 3.89 -3.33
N LEU A 104 16.94 4.25 -4.49
CA LEU A 104 17.72 3.33 -5.31
C LEU A 104 19.02 2.91 -4.61
N LYS A 105 19.69 3.81 -3.89
CA LYS A 105 20.85 3.45 -3.05
C LYS A 105 20.45 2.47 -1.95
N MET A 106 19.29 2.65 -1.32
CA MET A 106 18.78 1.71 -0.31
C MET A 106 18.43 0.34 -0.92
N GLY A 107 17.76 0.32 -2.06
CA GLY A 107 17.48 -0.93 -2.79
C GLY A 107 18.76 -1.69 -3.12
N ARG A 108 19.75 -0.99 -3.70
CA ARG A 108 21.08 -1.55 -3.99
C ARG A 108 21.80 -2.05 -2.74
N LEU A 109 21.73 -1.32 -1.63
CA LEU A 109 22.34 -1.74 -0.37
C LEU A 109 21.76 -3.07 0.11
N PHE A 110 20.43 -3.23 0.08
CA PHE A 110 19.77 -4.47 0.45
C PHE A 110 20.13 -5.62 -0.50
N GLU A 111 20.13 -5.35 -1.80
CA GLU A 111 20.50 -6.31 -2.83
C GLU A 111 21.95 -6.82 -2.64
N GLN A 112 22.92 -5.92 -2.52
CA GLN A 112 24.34 -6.26 -2.37
C GLN A 112 24.66 -7.01 -1.08
N ASN A 113 23.82 -6.85 -0.04
CA ASN A 113 23.98 -7.54 1.24
C ASN A 113 23.12 -8.82 1.33
N GLY A 114 22.57 -9.30 0.21
CA GLY A 114 21.76 -10.52 0.15
C GLY A 114 20.52 -10.46 1.05
N ARG A 115 19.95 -9.26 1.24
CA ARG A 115 18.79 -9.06 2.13
C ARG A 115 17.46 -9.31 1.45
N PHE A 116 17.45 -9.50 0.12
CA PHE A 116 16.23 -9.83 -0.58
C PHE A 116 15.74 -11.23 -0.26
N ARG A 117 14.45 -11.35 0.05
CA ARG A 117 13.75 -12.61 0.32
C ARG A 117 12.70 -12.82 -0.76
N ILE A 118 13.04 -13.64 -1.75
CA ILE A 118 12.22 -13.93 -2.92
C ILE A 118 11.95 -15.45 -2.92
N ILE A 119 10.73 -15.84 -3.33
CA ILE A 119 10.28 -17.23 -3.46
C ILE A 119 10.78 -17.90 -4.73
#